data_AF-X1RSX1-F1
#
_entry.id   AF-X1RSX1-F1
#
_cell.length_a   1.000
_cell.length_b   1.000
_cell.length_c   1.000
_cell.angle_alpha   90.00
_cell.angle_beta   90.00
_cell.angle_gamma   90.00
#
_symmetry.space_group_name_H-M   'P 1'
#
loop_
_entity.id
_entity.type
_entity.pdbx_description
1 polymer ?
#
loop_
_entity_poly.entity_id
_entity_poly.type
_entity_poly.pdbx_seq_one_letter_code
_entity_poly.pdbx_strand_id
1 'polypeptide(L)'
;GYWTITDNFIFGPTKNPWDLTRNSGGSSGGAAAQVSAGLGPLSLGSDGGGSIRVPSSFCGIFGLKPTFGRIPRYPIHDVAWVTMDHYGPMVRNVKDAALMLDAMAGVDLADKYSLTKPSYKYLDIVEDRPTKLKIGYSLDLGFIKAIDEEVEKNFLQAVSKFESLGWEVEEAKIKIKKQFKAHSTLVTAGYAYDLKHYLKEWRDKLEVDFLRMVDAGFGYSAVDLKLAEDLREKVHDTVHQYFKNYDLLLTPATGVPALKLG
;
A
#
# COMPACT_ATOMS: atom_id res chain seq x y z
N GLY A 1 -12.45 -0.24 -1.85
CA GLY A 1 -11.09 -0.30 -1.30
C GLY A 1 -10.88 -1.39 -0.24
N TYR A 2 -11.72 -2.42 -0.17
CA TYR A 2 -11.63 -3.43 0.89
C TYR A 2 -10.84 -4.69 0.47
N TRP A 3 -10.51 -4.81 -0.82
CA TRP A 3 -9.83 -5.96 -1.42
C TRP A 3 -8.65 -5.51 -2.30
N THR A 4 -7.75 -6.44 -2.62
CA THR A 4 -6.52 -6.23 -3.43
C THR A 4 -6.73 -6.41 -4.94
N ILE A 5 -7.97 -6.40 -5.41
CA ILE A 5 -8.38 -6.44 -6.82
C ILE A 5 -9.27 -5.23 -7.10
N THR A 6 -9.40 -4.86 -8.37
CA THR A 6 -10.37 -3.86 -8.80
C THR A 6 -11.47 -4.53 -9.59
N ASP A 7 -12.59 -4.75 -8.90
CA ASP A 7 -13.85 -5.26 -9.43
C ASP A 7 -15.00 -4.69 -8.58
N ASN A 8 -16.17 -4.53 -9.17
CA ASN A 8 -17.39 -4.09 -8.49
C ASN A 8 -18.63 -4.32 -9.38
N PHE A 9 -19.80 -4.44 -8.76
CA PHE A 9 -21.06 -4.67 -9.48
C PHE A 9 -21.51 -3.57 -10.45
N ILE A 10 -20.95 -2.35 -10.37
CA ILE A 10 -21.39 -1.21 -11.19
C ILE A 10 -20.60 -1.15 -12.51
N PHE A 11 -19.28 -1.24 -12.42
CA PHE A 11 -18.36 -1.06 -13.55
C PHE A 11 -17.69 -2.36 -14.01
N GLY A 12 -17.71 -3.40 -13.18
CA GLY A 12 -17.02 -4.66 -13.42
C GLY A 12 -15.50 -4.59 -13.20
N PRO A 13 -14.77 -5.64 -13.60
CA PRO A 13 -13.35 -5.77 -13.32
C PRO A 13 -12.49 -4.86 -14.19
N THR A 14 -11.48 -4.24 -13.58
CA THR A 14 -10.42 -3.57 -14.34
C THR A 14 -9.36 -4.58 -14.79
N LYS A 15 -9.32 -4.83 -16.10
CA LYS A 15 -8.41 -5.80 -16.74
C LYS A 15 -6.99 -5.27 -16.83
N ASN A 16 -6.01 -6.15 -16.63
CA ASN A 16 -4.59 -5.82 -16.67
C ASN A 16 -4.12 -5.58 -18.12
N PRO A 17 -3.46 -4.45 -18.44
CA PRO A 17 -2.97 -4.18 -19.80
C PRO A 17 -1.96 -5.19 -20.36
N TRP A 18 -1.24 -5.92 -19.50
CA TRP A 18 -0.29 -6.96 -19.93
C TRP A 18 -0.98 -8.29 -20.30
N ASP A 19 -2.14 -8.57 -19.71
CA ASP A 19 -2.95 -9.77 -19.95
C ASP A 19 -4.41 -9.50 -19.55
N LEU A 20 -5.28 -9.33 -20.54
CA LEU A 20 -6.69 -8.98 -20.32
C LEU A 20 -7.50 -10.08 -19.63
N THR A 21 -6.94 -11.27 -19.43
CA THR A 21 -7.55 -12.35 -18.62
C THR A 21 -7.25 -12.20 -17.13
N ARG A 22 -6.51 -11.16 -16.72
CA ARG A 22 -6.08 -10.91 -15.34
C ARG A 22 -6.58 -9.57 -14.81
N ASN A 23 -6.64 -9.44 -13.48
CA ASN A 23 -7.00 -8.23 -12.78
C ASN A 23 -5.80 -7.28 -12.66
N SER A 24 -6.05 -5.97 -12.71
CA SER A 24 -5.02 -4.94 -12.55
C SER A 24 -4.51 -4.79 -11.11
N GLY A 25 -5.09 -5.52 -10.16
CA GLY A 25 -4.86 -5.32 -8.74
C GLY A 25 -5.68 -4.15 -8.22
N GLY A 26 -5.68 -3.94 -6.91
CA GLY A 26 -6.57 -2.96 -6.30
C GLY A 26 -6.09 -2.38 -4.98
N SER A 27 -6.75 -1.32 -4.53
CA SER A 27 -7.98 -0.77 -5.11
C SER A 27 -7.80 0.27 -6.22
N SER A 28 -6.59 0.79 -6.44
CA SER A 28 -6.32 1.77 -7.50
C SER A 28 -6.02 1.11 -8.87
N GLY A 29 -6.75 0.06 -9.25
CA GLY A 29 -6.47 -0.71 -10.46
C GLY A 29 -6.67 0.09 -11.74
N GLY A 30 -7.72 0.92 -11.83
CA GLY A 30 -7.94 1.80 -12.98
C GLY A 30 -6.79 2.80 -13.19
N ALA A 31 -6.29 3.37 -12.09
CA ALA A 31 -5.15 4.28 -12.08
C ALA A 31 -3.87 3.60 -12.59
N ALA A 32 -3.61 2.36 -12.17
CA ALA A 32 -2.46 1.59 -12.66
C ALA A 32 -2.60 1.18 -14.13
N ALA A 33 -3.78 0.65 -14.49
CA ALA A 33 -4.06 0.18 -15.84
C ALA A 33 -3.94 1.31 -16.86
N GLN A 34 -4.46 2.50 -16.59
CA GLN A 34 -4.37 3.62 -17.55
C GLN A 34 -2.92 4.08 -17.77
N VAL A 35 -2.10 4.10 -16.71
CA VAL A 35 -0.69 4.53 -16.79
C VAL A 35 0.14 3.50 -17.53
N SER A 36 -0.09 2.22 -17.23
CA SER A 36 0.54 1.08 -17.89
C SER A 36 0.19 1.02 -19.38
N ALA A 37 -1.08 1.25 -19.73
CA ALA A 37 -1.56 1.32 -21.11
C ALA A 37 -1.15 2.60 -21.87
N GLY A 38 -0.47 3.55 -21.21
CA GLY A 38 0.00 4.78 -21.86
C GLY A 38 -1.09 5.84 -22.12
N LEU A 39 -2.28 5.70 -21.54
CA LEU A 39 -3.38 6.66 -21.70
C LEU A 39 -3.10 8.01 -21.03
N GLY A 40 -2.26 7.99 -20.00
CA GLY A 40 -1.75 9.16 -19.31
C GLY A 40 -0.43 8.86 -18.61
N PRO A 41 0.42 9.87 -18.34
CA PRO A 41 1.68 9.67 -17.63
C PRO A 41 1.51 9.59 -16.10
N LEU A 42 0.48 10.24 -15.55
CA LEU A 42 0.31 10.49 -14.12
C LEU A 42 -1.05 9.99 -13.63
N SER A 43 -1.04 9.25 -12.53
CA SER A 43 -2.23 8.90 -11.76
C SER A 43 -2.00 9.12 -10.27
N LEU A 44 -3.08 9.44 -9.55
CA LEU A 44 -3.14 9.44 -8.10
C LEU A 44 -3.78 8.13 -7.63
N GLY A 45 -3.21 7.50 -6.61
CA GLY A 45 -3.83 6.38 -5.89
C GLY A 45 -3.97 6.67 -4.41
N SER A 46 -4.74 5.82 -3.72
CA SER A 46 -4.73 5.73 -2.26
C SER A 46 -4.18 4.38 -1.80
N ASP A 47 -3.64 4.29 -0.58
CA ASP A 47 -2.97 3.10 -0.04
C ASP A 47 -3.04 3.04 1.50
N GLY A 48 -4.09 2.37 1.99
CA GLY A 48 -4.20 1.92 3.38
C GLY A 48 -3.66 0.50 3.61
N GLY A 49 -3.83 -0.38 2.62
CA GLY A 49 -3.44 -1.81 2.70
C GLY A 49 -2.61 -2.30 1.52
N GLY A 50 -2.04 -1.40 0.71
CA GLY A 50 -1.31 -1.73 -0.52
C GLY A 50 -1.94 -1.21 -1.81
N SER A 51 -2.97 -0.36 -1.73
CA SER A 51 -3.77 0.04 -2.90
C SER A 51 -3.06 0.91 -3.95
N ILE A 52 -1.85 1.42 -3.68
CA ILE A 52 -0.94 1.98 -4.70
C ILE A 52 0.01 0.88 -5.17
N ARG A 53 0.63 0.17 -4.23
CA ARG A 53 1.76 -0.74 -4.48
C ARG A 53 1.35 -2.04 -5.17
N VAL A 54 0.23 -2.64 -4.79
CA VAL A 54 -0.31 -3.88 -5.39
C VAL A 54 -0.63 -3.68 -6.87
N PRO A 55 -1.49 -2.72 -7.26
CA PRO A 55 -1.80 -2.54 -8.68
C PRO A 55 -0.59 -2.05 -9.48
N SER A 56 0.35 -1.31 -8.87
CA SER A 56 1.60 -0.93 -9.53
C SER A 56 2.48 -2.14 -9.83
N SER A 57 2.61 -3.08 -8.88
CA SER A 57 3.29 -4.37 -9.07
C SER A 57 2.66 -5.16 -10.21
N PHE A 58 1.33 -5.31 -10.20
CA PHE A 58 0.61 -6.10 -11.20
C PHE A 58 0.65 -5.48 -12.61
N CYS A 59 0.61 -4.16 -12.71
CA CYS A 59 0.59 -3.45 -14.00
C CYS A 59 1.99 -3.03 -14.48
N GLY A 60 3.06 -3.38 -13.77
CA GLY A 60 4.43 -3.06 -14.17
C GLY A 60 4.73 -1.56 -14.22
N ILE A 61 4.22 -0.79 -13.24
CA ILE A 61 4.47 0.66 -13.13
C ILE A 61 5.10 1.00 -11.77
N PHE A 62 5.58 2.24 -11.62
CA PHE A 62 6.12 2.74 -10.37
C PHE A 62 5.01 3.37 -9.52
N GLY A 63 4.78 2.83 -8.31
CA GLY A 63 3.83 3.36 -7.35
C GLY A 63 4.51 3.70 -6.03
N LEU A 64 4.35 4.94 -5.57
CA LEU A 64 4.97 5.40 -4.34
C LEU A 64 3.91 5.66 -3.27
N LYS A 65 3.99 4.92 -2.17
CA LYS A 65 3.27 5.24 -0.94
C LYS A 65 4.17 6.12 -0.05
N PRO A 66 3.95 7.43 0.04
CA PRO A 66 4.80 8.29 0.86
C PRO A 66 4.59 8.03 2.36
N THR A 67 5.36 8.72 3.19
CA THR A 67 5.15 8.78 4.65
C THR A 67 3.74 9.26 4.96
N PHE A 68 3.10 8.69 5.98
CA PHE A 68 1.78 9.13 6.46
C PHE A 68 1.80 10.64 6.75
N GLY A 69 0.81 11.36 6.24
CA GLY A 69 0.73 12.83 6.35
C GLY A 69 1.61 13.64 5.39
N ARG A 70 2.47 13.00 4.57
CA ARG A 70 3.31 13.73 3.60
C ARG A 70 2.49 14.44 2.53
N ILE A 71 1.44 13.77 2.04
CA ILE A 71 0.41 14.35 1.19
C ILE A 71 -0.83 14.48 2.08
N PRO A 72 -1.39 15.71 2.23
CA PRO A 72 -2.53 15.93 3.08
C PRO A 72 -3.78 15.23 2.52
N ARG A 73 -4.67 14.83 3.43
CA ARG A 73 -5.93 14.18 3.13
C ARG A 73 -7.06 14.93 3.82
N TYR A 74 -7.73 15.78 3.06
CA TYR A 74 -8.90 16.52 3.53
C TYR A 74 -9.89 16.76 2.37
N PRO A 75 -11.20 16.69 2.62
CA PRO A 75 -11.85 16.16 3.84
C PRO A 75 -11.70 14.64 3.97
N ILE A 76 -11.65 14.14 5.21
CA ILE A 76 -11.66 12.71 5.50
C ILE A 76 -13.11 12.23 5.55
N HIS A 77 -13.44 11.24 4.71
CA HIS A 77 -14.81 10.75 4.56
C HIS A 77 -15.07 9.38 5.19
N ASP A 78 -14.03 8.68 5.64
CA ASP A 78 -14.14 7.36 6.25
C ASP A 78 -13.33 7.26 7.54
N VAL A 79 -13.86 6.48 8.48
CA VAL A 79 -13.18 6.10 9.73
C VAL A 79 -12.34 4.85 9.53
N ALA A 80 -12.73 3.95 8.62
CA ALA A 80 -12.01 2.69 8.35
C ALA A 80 -10.51 2.87 8.07
N TRP A 81 -10.11 3.92 7.35
CA TRP A 81 -8.73 4.14 6.94
C TRP A 81 -8.13 5.44 7.47
N VAL A 82 -8.80 6.13 8.39
CA VAL A 82 -8.43 7.49 8.86
C VAL A 82 -6.96 7.62 9.30
N THR A 83 -6.37 6.59 9.92
CA THR A 83 -4.97 6.61 10.38
C THR A 83 -4.04 5.73 9.55
N MET A 84 -4.47 5.29 8.36
CA MET A 84 -3.73 4.30 7.56
C MET A 84 -3.66 4.67 6.08
N ASP A 85 -4.62 5.44 5.55
CA ASP A 85 -4.63 5.78 4.14
C ASP A 85 -3.56 6.80 3.78
N HIS A 86 -2.99 6.65 2.59
CA HIS A 86 -2.00 7.54 2.01
C HIS A 86 -2.42 7.85 0.60
N TYR A 87 -2.36 9.12 0.18
CA TYR A 87 -2.32 9.43 -1.24
C TYR A 87 -0.89 9.28 -1.77
N GLY A 88 -0.75 8.98 -3.06
CA GLY A 88 0.57 8.90 -3.67
C GLY A 88 0.55 8.71 -5.18
N PRO A 89 1.68 9.01 -5.85
CA PRO A 89 1.77 8.94 -7.29
C PRO A 89 1.87 7.50 -7.81
N MET A 90 1.25 7.27 -8.95
CA MET A 90 1.31 6.05 -9.76
C MET A 90 1.68 6.46 -11.19
N VAL A 91 2.88 6.09 -11.62
CA VAL A 91 3.57 6.67 -12.78
C VAL A 91 4.47 5.63 -13.47
N ARG A 92 5.02 5.92 -14.66
CA ARG A 92 5.93 4.99 -15.34
C ARG A 92 7.39 5.09 -14.90
N ASN A 93 7.81 6.20 -14.28
CA ASN A 93 9.20 6.41 -13.88
C ASN A 93 9.29 7.24 -12.59
N VAL A 94 10.46 7.18 -11.93
CA VAL A 94 10.69 7.81 -10.63
C VAL A 94 10.67 9.35 -10.69
N LYS A 95 11.09 9.96 -11.81
CA LYS A 95 11.07 11.42 -11.98
C LYS A 95 9.65 11.99 -11.97
N ASP A 96 8.73 11.31 -12.63
CA ASP A 96 7.32 11.69 -12.63
C ASP A 96 6.72 11.61 -11.22
N ALA A 97 7.11 10.61 -10.42
CA ALA A 97 6.69 10.52 -9.02
C ALA A 97 7.26 11.66 -8.18
N ALA A 98 8.52 12.03 -8.40
CA ALA A 98 9.16 13.15 -7.72
C ALA A 98 8.48 14.49 -8.05
N LEU A 99 8.18 14.74 -9.34
CA LEU A 99 7.42 15.91 -9.79
C LEU A 99 6.03 15.97 -9.14
N MET A 100 5.31 14.84 -9.12
CA MET A 100 4.00 14.77 -8.47
C MET A 100 4.11 15.05 -6.96
N LEU A 101 5.13 14.50 -6.28
CA LEU A 101 5.35 14.79 -4.86
C LEU A 101 5.61 16.27 -4.60
N ASP A 102 6.36 16.97 -5.46
CA ASP A 102 6.63 18.41 -5.29
C ASP A 102 5.36 19.27 -5.35
N ALA A 103 4.36 18.81 -6.11
CA ALA A 103 3.05 19.45 -6.23
C ALA A 103 2.10 19.07 -5.08
N MET A 104 2.12 17.81 -4.64
CA MET A 104 1.13 17.27 -3.69
C MET A 104 1.58 17.33 -2.22
N ALA A 105 2.88 17.33 -1.95
CA ALA A 105 3.40 17.28 -0.59
C ALA A 105 3.41 18.66 0.07
N GLY A 106 2.98 18.72 1.33
CA GLY A 106 2.98 19.95 2.10
C GLY A 106 1.94 19.96 3.21
N VAL A 107 1.91 21.08 3.92
CA VAL A 107 0.99 21.31 5.03
C VAL A 107 -0.41 21.64 4.51
N ASP A 108 -1.42 20.99 5.08
CA ASP A 108 -2.81 21.44 5.05
C ASP A 108 -3.31 21.55 6.49
N LEU A 109 -3.75 22.75 6.88
CA LEU A 109 -4.21 23.01 8.25
C LEU A 109 -5.53 22.30 8.59
N ALA A 110 -6.27 21.84 7.59
CA ALA A 110 -7.50 21.08 7.78
C ALA A 110 -7.22 19.58 8.02
N ASP A 111 -6.03 19.09 7.65
CA ASP A 111 -5.58 17.73 7.95
C ASP A 111 -4.64 17.72 9.17
N LYS A 112 -5.16 17.25 10.30
CA LYS A 112 -4.41 17.15 11.57
C LYS A 112 -3.20 16.20 11.51
N TYR A 113 -3.07 15.36 10.49
CA TYR A 113 -1.94 14.46 10.30
C TYR A 113 -0.90 15.01 9.31
N SER A 114 -1.17 16.17 8.69
CA SER A 114 -0.32 16.74 7.66
C SER A 114 1.08 17.09 8.19
N LEU A 115 2.10 16.68 7.43
CA LEU A 115 3.49 16.99 7.72
C LEU A 115 3.90 18.30 7.06
N THR A 116 4.84 19.01 7.67
CA THR A 116 5.45 20.19 7.06
C THR A 116 6.11 19.85 5.74
N LYS A 117 6.04 20.78 4.79
CA LYS A 117 6.70 20.63 3.50
C LYS A 117 8.22 20.41 3.68
N PRO A 118 8.84 19.48 2.93
CA PRO A 118 10.30 19.36 2.91
C PRO A 118 10.96 20.67 2.48
N SER A 119 12.18 20.93 2.96
CA SER A 119 12.97 22.11 2.56
C SER A 119 13.58 21.99 1.16
N TYR A 120 13.52 20.80 0.56
CA TYR A 120 14.01 20.49 -0.78
C TYR A 120 12.85 20.13 -1.71
N LYS A 121 13.15 20.14 -3.01
CA LYS A 121 12.28 19.59 -4.05
C LYS A 121 12.71 18.18 -4.38
N TYR A 122 11.75 17.25 -4.44
CA TYR A 122 12.02 15.85 -4.77
C TYR A 122 12.63 15.72 -6.16
N LEU A 123 12.15 16.51 -7.14
CA LEU A 123 12.67 16.47 -8.50
C LEU A 123 14.14 16.90 -8.58
N ASP A 124 14.53 17.89 -7.77
CA ASP A 124 15.90 18.41 -7.78
C ASP A 124 16.92 17.39 -7.25
N ILE A 125 16.50 16.52 -6.34
CA ILE A 125 17.37 15.53 -5.69
C ILE A 125 17.15 14.09 -6.19
N VAL A 126 16.28 13.86 -7.18
CA VAL A 126 15.87 12.50 -7.59
C VAL A 126 17.03 11.67 -8.15
N GLU A 127 18.06 12.34 -8.68
CA GLU A 127 19.29 11.73 -9.19
C GLU A 127 20.41 11.68 -8.14
N ASP A 128 20.18 12.25 -6.95
CA ASP A 128 21.17 12.26 -5.86
C ASP A 128 21.26 10.88 -5.23
N ARG A 129 22.18 10.08 -5.77
CA ARG A 129 22.37 8.71 -5.33
C ARG A 129 23.22 8.64 -4.05
N PRO A 130 22.79 7.91 -3.01
CA PRO A 130 23.62 7.66 -1.84
C PRO A 130 24.92 6.94 -2.18
N THR A 131 26.01 7.28 -1.50
CA THR A 131 27.32 6.64 -1.71
C THR A 131 27.39 5.25 -1.07
N LYS A 132 26.75 5.07 0.08
CA LYS A 132 26.69 3.79 0.81
C LYS A 132 25.35 3.65 1.51
N LEU A 133 24.77 2.45 1.45
CA LEU A 133 23.60 2.05 2.22
C LEU A 133 23.84 0.66 2.82
N LYS A 134 23.23 0.42 3.99
CA LYS A 134 23.04 -0.90 4.58
C LYS A 134 21.61 -1.35 4.34
N ILE A 135 21.46 -2.41 3.56
CA ILE A 135 20.20 -2.88 3.02
C ILE A 135 19.95 -4.29 3.54
N GLY A 136 18.77 -4.52 4.12
CA GLY A 136 18.29 -5.89 4.31
C GLY A 136 17.27 -6.26 3.25
N TYR A 137 17.20 -7.53 2.88
CA TYR A 137 16.10 -8.06 2.07
C TYR A 137 15.37 -9.19 2.79
N SER A 138 14.05 -9.29 2.58
CA SER A 138 13.26 -10.40 3.11
C SER A 138 12.19 -10.78 2.10
N LEU A 139 12.13 -12.07 1.78
CA LEU A 139 11.09 -12.63 0.94
C LEU A 139 9.74 -12.64 1.68
N ASP A 140 9.75 -12.99 2.97
CA ASP A 140 8.53 -13.40 3.68
C ASP A 140 8.16 -12.56 4.92
N LEU A 141 9.05 -11.66 5.36
CA LEU A 141 8.94 -10.87 6.60
C LEU A 141 8.65 -11.73 7.85
N GLY A 142 8.96 -13.03 7.80
CA GLY A 142 8.69 -14.03 8.83
C GLY A 142 7.22 -14.42 9.01
N PHE A 143 6.32 -14.06 8.09
CA PHE A 143 4.90 -14.40 8.19
C PHE A 143 4.24 -14.88 6.89
N ILE A 144 4.83 -14.59 5.72
CA ILE A 144 4.37 -15.14 4.46
C ILE A 144 4.74 -16.62 4.40
N LYS A 145 3.80 -17.47 3.97
CA LYS A 145 3.99 -18.92 3.95
C LYS A 145 4.46 -19.47 2.61
N ALA A 146 4.17 -18.75 1.54
CA ALA A 146 4.48 -19.16 0.18
C ALA A 146 4.60 -17.91 -0.69
N ILE A 147 5.54 -17.97 -1.63
CA ILE A 147 5.77 -16.97 -2.66
C ILE A 147 5.86 -17.72 -3.98
N ASP A 148 5.31 -17.15 -5.02
CA ASP A 148 5.42 -17.68 -6.37
C ASP A 148 6.89 -17.74 -6.81
N GLU A 149 7.31 -18.85 -7.41
CA GLU A 149 8.71 -19.10 -7.78
C GLU A 149 9.27 -18.03 -8.74
N GLU A 150 8.44 -17.50 -9.65
CA GLU A 150 8.87 -16.44 -10.57
C GLU A 150 9.04 -15.10 -9.82
N VAL A 151 8.18 -14.83 -8.84
CA VAL A 151 8.30 -13.64 -7.99
C VAL A 151 9.58 -13.71 -7.16
N GLU A 152 9.85 -14.84 -6.52
CA GLU A 152 11.08 -15.08 -5.74
C GLU A 152 12.32 -14.87 -6.62
N LYS A 153 12.36 -15.54 -7.78
CA LYS A 153 13.46 -15.41 -8.74
C LYS A 153 13.69 -13.96 -9.17
N ASN A 154 12.64 -13.26 -9.58
CA ASN A 154 12.74 -11.88 -10.04
C ASN A 154 13.14 -10.92 -8.92
N PHE A 155 12.67 -11.17 -7.69
CA PHE A 155 13.05 -10.39 -6.53
C PHE A 155 14.53 -10.56 -6.20
N LEU A 156 15.05 -11.79 -6.15
CA LEU A 156 16.47 -12.03 -5.88
C LEU A 156 17.38 -11.45 -6.98
N GLN A 157 16.93 -11.46 -8.23
CA GLN A 157 17.61 -10.75 -9.31
C GLN A 157 17.58 -9.22 -9.15
N ALA A 158 16.53 -8.65 -8.56
CA ALA A 158 16.49 -7.23 -8.24
C ALA A 158 17.42 -6.90 -7.08
N VAL A 159 17.50 -7.77 -6.05
CA VAL A 159 18.42 -7.63 -4.92
C VAL A 159 19.87 -7.61 -5.39
N SER A 160 20.28 -8.50 -6.29
CA SER A 160 21.68 -8.54 -6.78
C SER A 160 22.09 -7.28 -7.57
N LYS A 161 21.12 -6.53 -8.12
CA LYS A 161 21.42 -5.23 -8.72
C LYS A 161 21.93 -4.25 -7.66
N PHE A 162 21.41 -4.28 -6.43
CA PHE A 162 21.91 -3.44 -5.34
C PHE A 162 23.29 -3.86 -4.84
N GLU A 163 23.61 -5.16 -4.87
CA GLU A 163 24.96 -5.65 -4.57
C GLU A 163 25.98 -5.12 -5.58
N SER A 164 25.63 -5.11 -6.88
CA SER A 164 26.51 -4.58 -7.93
C SER A 164 26.80 -3.07 -7.81
N LEU A 165 26.05 -2.36 -6.97
CA LEU A 165 26.27 -0.96 -6.64
C LEU A 165 27.32 -0.74 -5.53
N GLY A 166 27.87 -1.83 -4.95
CA GLY A 166 28.85 -1.78 -3.86
C GLY A 166 28.24 -1.47 -2.49
N TRP A 167 26.92 -1.64 -2.33
CA TRP A 167 26.22 -1.44 -1.07
C TRP A 167 26.21 -2.74 -0.23
N GLU A 168 26.06 -2.60 1.09
CA GLU A 168 25.98 -3.76 1.99
C GLU A 168 24.56 -4.31 1.92
N VAL A 169 24.41 -5.52 1.40
CA VAL A 169 23.12 -6.19 1.23
C VAL A 169 23.18 -7.54 1.95
N GLU A 170 22.24 -7.78 2.87
CA GLU A 170 22.13 -9.04 3.60
C GLU A 170 20.68 -9.45 3.83
N GLU A 171 20.45 -10.73 4.16
CA GLU A 171 19.11 -11.19 4.51
C GLU A 171 18.65 -10.55 5.84
N ALA A 172 17.51 -9.88 5.80
CA ALA A 172 16.95 -9.17 6.95
C ALA A 172 16.36 -10.15 7.96
N LYS A 173 16.90 -10.14 9.18
CA LYS A 173 16.37 -10.90 10.32
C LYS A 173 15.16 -10.21 10.97
N ILE A 174 14.18 -9.78 10.17
CA ILE A 174 12.94 -9.14 10.62
C ILE A 174 11.79 -10.15 10.64
N LYS A 175 10.99 -10.15 11.70
CA LYS A 175 9.78 -10.99 11.82
C LYS A 175 8.60 -10.17 12.30
N ILE A 176 7.70 -9.83 11.39
CA ILE A 176 6.47 -9.11 11.71
C ILE A 176 5.40 -10.11 12.13
N LYS A 177 4.71 -9.83 13.24
CA LYS A 177 3.70 -10.72 13.80
C LYS A 177 2.40 -9.97 14.08
N LYS A 178 1.28 -10.66 13.90
CA LYS A 178 -0.08 -10.20 14.26
C LYS A 178 -0.53 -8.89 13.57
N GLN A 179 0.19 -8.43 12.55
CA GLN A 179 -0.15 -7.28 11.72
C GLN A 179 -1.52 -7.42 11.06
N PHE A 180 -1.88 -8.62 10.60
CA PHE A 180 -3.20 -8.88 10.04
C PHE A 180 -4.31 -8.68 11.06
N LYS A 181 -4.12 -9.15 12.31
CA LYS A 181 -5.12 -8.97 13.37
C LYS A 181 -5.28 -7.50 13.75
N ALA A 182 -4.18 -6.76 13.88
CA ALA A 182 -4.22 -5.33 14.14
C ALA A 182 -4.97 -4.58 13.03
N HIS A 183 -4.56 -4.80 11.78
CA HIS A 183 -5.15 -4.18 10.60
C HIS A 183 -6.63 -4.55 10.42
N SER A 184 -6.95 -5.85 10.43
CA SER A 184 -8.32 -6.31 10.17
C SER A 184 -9.29 -5.80 11.22
N THR A 185 -8.93 -5.82 12.52
CA THR A 185 -9.82 -5.34 13.58
C THR A 185 -10.12 -3.85 13.42
N LEU A 186 -9.09 -3.02 13.20
CA LEU A 186 -9.26 -1.56 13.06
C LEU A 186 -10.11 -1.19 11.82
N VAL A 187 -9.75 -1.73 10.65
CA VAL A 187 -10.43 -1.41 9.39
C VAL A 187 -11.87 -1.93 9.38
N THR A 188 -12.08 -3.15 9.86
CA THR A 188 -13.40 -3.80 9.85
C THR A 188 -14.38 -3.11 10.81
N ALA A 189 -13.92 -2.73 12.00
CA ALA A 189 -14.72 -1.93 12.93
C ALA A 189 -15.05 -0.54 12.36
N GLY A 190 -14.10 0.10 11.66
CA GLY A 190 -14.35 1.36 10.98
C GLY A 190 -15.37 1.23 9.84
N TYR A 191 -15.32 0.17 9.04
CA TYR A 191 -16.34 -0.09 8.02
C TYR A 191 -17.74 -0.26 8.62
N ALA A 192 -17.86 -0.98 9.75
CA ALA A 192 -19.14 -1.08 10.46
C ALA A 192 -19.66 0.29 10.89
N TYR A 193 -18.78 1.15 11.42
CA TYR A 193 -19.14 2.52 11.78
C TYR A 193 -19.60 3.34 10.56
N ASP A 194 -18.81 3.32 9.48
CA ASP A 194 -19.04 4.12 8.27
C ASP A 194 -20.34 3.72 7.57
N LEU A 195 -20.70 2.43 7.61
CA LEU A 195 -21.84 1.90 6.86
C LEU A 195 -23.13 1.71 7.66
N LYS A 196 -23.11 1.81 9.00
CA LYS A 196 -24.27 1.48 9.86
C LYS A 196 -25.59 2.12 9.44
N HIS A 197 -25.57 3.34 8.93
CA HIS A 197 -26.78 4.06 8.51
C HIS A 197 -27.24 3.70 7.09
N TYR A 198 -26.34 3.19 6.24
CA TYR A 198 -26.64 2.80 4.87
C TYR A 198 -27.14 1.35 4.77
N LEU A 199 -26.81 0.50 5.74
CA LEU A 199 -27.17 -0.93 5.69
C LEU A 199 -28.67 -1.21 5.65
N LYS A 200 -29.53 -0.31 6.14
CA LYS A 200 -30.98 -0.48 6.03
C LYS A 200 -31.46 -0.54 4.56
N GLU A 201 -30.81 0.21 3.68
CA GLU A 201 -31.21 0.37 2.28
C GLU A 201 -30.29 -0.38 1.31
N TRP A 202 -29.00 -0.48 1.64
CA TRP A 202 -27.97 -0.91 0.69
C TRP A 202 -27.43 -2.31 0.94
N ARG A 203 -27.78 -2.96 2.06
CA ARG A 203 -27.21 -4.26 2.46
C ARG A 203 -27.27 -5.31 1.36
N ASP A 204 -28.41 -5.45 0.70
CA ASP A 204 -28.67 -6.48 -0.31
C ASP A 204 -27.94 -6.20 -1.65
N LYS A 205 -27.39 -4.98 -1.79
CA LYS A 205 -26.65 -4.51 -2.97
C LYS A 205 -25.14 -4.57 -2.76
N LEU A 206 -24.67 -4.88 -1.55
CA LEU A 206 -23.25 -5.00 -1.24
C LEU A 206 -22.74 -6.40 -1.56
N GLU A 207 -21.47 -6.50 -1.93
CA GLU A 207 -20.78 -7.78 -2.09
C GLU A 207 -20.79 -8.58 -0.78
N VAL A 208 -21.05 -9.88 -0.88
CA VAL A 208 -21.22 -10.76 0.29
C VAL A 208 -19.98 -10.75 1.20
N ASP A 209 -18.78 -10.80 0.63
CA ASP A 209 -17.54 -10.81 1.41
C ASP A 209 -17.28 -9.46 2.08
N PHE A 210 -17.62 -8.36 1.42
CA PHE A 210 -17.59 -7.05 2.07
C PHE A 210 -18.59 -6.98 3.22
N LEU A 211 -19.81 -7.47 3.02
CA LEU A 211 -20.84 -7.46 4.05
C LEU A 211 -20.43 -8.31 5.26
N ARG A 212 -19.78 -9.45 5.05
CA ARG A 212 -19.20 -10.28 6.13
C ARG A 212 -18.18 -9.52 6.95
N MET A 213 -17.33 -8.71 6.31
CA MET A 213 -16.42 -7.82 7.03
C MET A 213 -17.22 -6.81 7.86
N VAL A 214 -18.15 -6.08 7.24
CA VAL A 214 -18.98 -5.09 7.94
C VAL A 214 -19.69 -5.69 9.15
N ASP A 215 -20.30 -6.87 9.01
CA ASP A 215 -20.99 -7.56 10.10
C ASP A 215 -20.05 -7.98 11.22
N ALA A 216 -18.86 -8.50 10.89
CA ALA A 216 -17.83 -8.81 11.88
C ALA A 216 -17.39 -7.56 12.66
N GLY A 217 -17.40 -6.40 12.02
CA GLY A 217 -17.06 -5.12 12.64
C GLY A 217 -17.97 -4.73 13.80
N PHE A 218 -19.26 -5.04 13.73
CA PHE A 218 -20.20 -4.81 14.83
C PHE A 218 -19.93 -5.70 16.05
N GLY A 219 -19.20 -6.81 15.87
CA GLY A 219 -18.87 -7.74 16.95
C GLY A 219 -17.66 -7.35 17.79
N TYR A 220 -16.85 -6.36 17.37
CA TYR A 220 -15.68 -5.93 18.13
C TYR A 220 -16.04 -5.02 19.29
N SER A 221 -15.54 -5.36 20.49
CA SER A 221 -15.64 -4.52 21.67
C SER A 221 -14.60 -3.39 21.66
N ALA A 222 -14.79 -2.40 22.55
CA ALA A 222 -13.76 -1.38 22.78
C ALA A 222 -12.42 -1.97 23.23
N VAL A 223 -12.44 -3.10 23.94
CA VAL A 223 -11.22 -3.81 24.38
C VAL A 223 -10.51 -4.47 23.19
N ASP A 224 -11.26 -4.99 22.22
CA ASP A 224 -10.68 -5.54 20.98
C ASP A 224 -9.98 -4.47 20.16
N LEU A 225 -10.55 -3.27 20.10
CA LEU A 225 -9.91 -2.11 19.46
C LEU A 225 -8.62 -1.73 20.17
N LYS A 226 -8.62 -1.67 21.51
CA LYS A 226 -7.40 -1.36 22.27
C LYS A 226 -6.32 -2.43 22.11
N LEU A 227 -6.72 -3.70 22.03
CA LEU A 227 -5.80 -4.79 21.68
C LEU A 227 -5.22 -4.62 20.28
N ALA A 228 -6.04 -4.24 19.29
CA ALA A 228 -5.55 -4.00 17.93
C ALA A 228 -4.55 -2.84 17.86
N GLU A 229 -4.78 -1.77 18.62
CA GLU A 229 -3.82 -0.67 18.78
C GLU A 229 -2.51 -1.13 19.42
N ASP A 230 -2.55 -1.89 20.53
CA ASP A 230 -1.34 -2.47 21.15
C ASP A 230 -0.56 -3.37 20.19
N LEU A 231 -1.26 -4.16 19.37
CA LEU A 231 -0.61 -4.98 18.33
C LEU A 231 0.01 -4.11 17.23
N ARG A 232 -0.63 -3.01 16.84
CA ARG A 232 -0.07 -2.05 15.87
C ARG A 232 1.22 -1.43 16.42
N GLU A 233 1.25 -1.03 17.69
CA GLU A 233 2.46 -0.49 18.33
C GLU A 233 3.60 -1.52 18.35
N LYS A 234 3.30 -2.80 18.62
CA LYS A 234 4.31 -3.88 18.54
C LYS A 234 4.88 -4.08 17.14
N VAL A 235 4.05 -3.91 16.10
CA VAL A 235 4.51 -3.93 14.71
C VAL A 235 5.41 -2.72 14.43
N HIS A 236 5.00 -1.52 14.87
CA HIS A 236 5.81 -0.31 14.76
C HIS A 236 7.18 -0.50 15.43
N ASP A 237 7.22 -0.98 16.67
CA ASP A 237 8.47 -1.18 17.41
C ASP A 237 9.40 -2.17 16.70
N THR A 238 8.84 -3.26 16.15
CA THR A 238 9.62 -4.23 15.38
C THR A 238 10.29 -3.59 14.17
N VAL A 239 9.53 -2.79 13.41
CA VAL A 239 10.04 -2.08 12.22
C VAL A 239 11.04 -0.99 12.63
N HIS A 240 10.76 -0.25 13.71
CA HIS A 240 11.65 0.78 14.23
C HIS A 240 13.00 0.20 14.70
N GLN A 241 13.00 -0.89 15.48
CA GLN A 241 14.25 -1.53 15.91
C GLN A 241 15.08 -2.03 14.73
N TYR A 242 14.42 -2.50 13.66
CA TYR A 242 15.11 -2.87 12.42
C TYR A 242 15.84 -1.65 11.80
N PHE A 243 15.13 -0.55 11.58
CA PHE A 243 15.69 0.66 10.95
C PHE A 243 16.71 1.42 11.80
N LYS A 244 17.00 1.00 13.04
CA LYS A 244 18.16 1.52 13.79
C LYS A 244 19.51 1.11 13.18
N ASN A 245 19.53 0.00 12.44
CA ASN A 245 20.77 -0.59 11.93
C ASN A 245 20.78 -0.73 10.40
N TYR A 246 19.70 -0.36 9.71
CA TYR A 246 19.54 -0.51 8.26
C TYR A 246 18.91 0.75 7.69
N ASP A 247 19.30 1.10 6.47
CA ASP A 247 18.74 2.23 5.74
C ASP A 247 17.50 1.82 4.94
N LEU A 248 17.52 0.61 4.36
CA LEU A 248 16.44 0.09 3.50
C LEU A 248 16.09 -1.36 3.83
N LEU A 249 14.82 -1.69 3.63
CA LEU A 249 14.29 -3.05 3.62
C LEU A 249 13.69 -3.34 2.24
N LEU A 250 14.23 -4.33 1.53
CA LEU A 250 13.69 -4.81 0.25
C LEU A 250 12.76 -6.00 0.50
N THR A 251 11.57 -5.97 -0.10
CA THR A 251 10.63 -7.10 -0.11
C THR A 251 9.93 -7.18 -1.46
N PRO A 252 9.42 -8.36 -1.88
CA PRO A 252 8.45 -8.41 -2.95
C PRO A 252 7.25 -7.51 -2.64
N ALA A 253 6.76 -6.74 -3.62
CA ALA A 253 5.57 -5.90 -3.42
C ALA A 253 4.30 -6.76 -3.28
N THR A 254 4.27 -7.90 -3.98
CA THR A 254 3.23 -8.92 -3.94
C THR A 254 3.89 -10.29 -3.93
N GLY A 255 3.29 -11.29 -3.26
CA GLY A 255 3.82 -12.66 -3.24
C GLY A 255 3.48 -13.50 -4.48
N VAL A 256 2.69 -12.94 -5.40
CA VAL A 256 2.18 -13.60 -6.61
C VAL A 256 2.13 -12.59 -7.77
N PRO A 257 2.10 -13.06 -9.04
CA PRO A 257 1.77 -12.23 -10.19
C PRO A 257 0.29 -11.83 -10.21
N ALA A 258 -0.10 -11.01 -11.20
CA ALA A 258 -1.48 -10.54 -11.36
C ALA A 258 -2.48 -11.72 -11.40
N LEU A 259 -3.56 -11.63 -10.63
CA LEU A 259 -4.54 -12.72 -10.50
C LEU A 259 -5.41 -12.84 -11.76
N LYS A 260 -5.83 -14.07 -12.11
CA LYS A 260 -6.83 -14.29 -13.17
C LYS A 260 -8.17 -13.64 -12.77
N LEU A 261 -8.95 -13.24 -13.77
CA LEU A 261 -10.34 -12.82 -13.58
C LEU A 261 -11.24 -14.04 -13.33
N GLY A 262 -12.23 -13.87 -12.44
CA GLY A 262 -13.10 -14.96 -11.96
C GLY A 262 -12.54 -15.66 -10.74
#